data_AF-A0A7Y0GHK8-F1
#
_entry.id   AF-A0A7Y0GHK8-F1
#
_cell.length_a   1.000
_cell.length_b   1.000
_cell.length_c   1.000
_cell.angle_alpha   90.00
_cell.angle_beta   90.00
_cell.angle_gamma   90.00
#
_symmetry.space_group_name_H-M   'P 1'
#
loop_
_entity.id
_entity.type
_entity.pdbx_description
1 polymer ?
#
loop_
_entity_poly.entity_id
_entity_poly.type
_entity_poly.pdbx_seq_one_letter_code
_entity_poly.pdbx_strand_id
1 'polypeptide(L)'
;MAHPFDVSRAAQLLGLARGVLPQQVRDVRLPSQEVPTRRLAAQSQDLADLRKHVQRYRSLVIALQKRIRDLAVQHPGDAAWRALEQQVTQGLTQVLATEPVDLREVMGTSLKVMTAQVTVRPSGHEFSVEGHANLLQAGLHAGLKLNYGCGNGSCGMCKVRVISGEVVKTQHSDYTLSEAEKAQGYTLMCCHTAASSELTLEMLEASDPHDIPEQHIVTQVRAVTELAPDTRLLHLKTPSSYRLRFLAGQSVLLGWTLPGHDTVQTAYPLASCPCDDRNLHFFIARDASDALARHLFAGDIQPGAAVTVLGPTGDFVLADGHRSLVFAACDTGFAPIKSLIEHALSLDVAPSVSLFWLATTSDGHFCSNQCRAWSEALDQFEYELVSHADASVGARQIAQAMRADLFDIDCDFYLAGPPEFINPLHEELRSAGVAAAQIAIQLL
;
A
#
# COMPACT_ATOMS: atom_id res chain seq x y z
N MET A 1 7.76 13.14 41.22
CA MET A 1 6.81 12.03 41.40
C MET A 1 5.41 12.57 41.12
N ALA A 2 4.94 12.44 39.88
CA ALA A 2 3.61 12.89 39.46
C ALA A 2 2.81 11.63 39.09
N HIS A 3 1.59 11.53 39.64
CA HIS A 3 0.70 10.38 39.53
C HIS A 3 0.32 10.05 38.07
N PRO A 4 0.14 8.75 37.73
CA PRO A 4 -0.36 8.34 36.43
C PRO A 4 -1.85 8.69 36.30
N PHE A 5 -2.22 9.30 35.18
CA PHE A 5 -3.60 9.59 34.81
C PHE A 5 -4.39 8.28 34.67
N ASP A 6 -5.50 8.16 35.40
CA ASP A 6 -6.40 7.01 35.40
C ASP A 6 -7.29 7.02 34.15
N VAL A 7 -6.98 6.11 33.22
CA VAL A 7 -7.65 5.89 31.92
C VAL A 7 -9.14 5.52 32.09
N SER A 8 -9.55 5.10 33.29
CA SER A 8 -10.91 4.66 33.59
C SER A 8 -11.94 5.80 33.51
N ARG A 9 -11.52 7.05 33.74
CA ARG A 9 -12.43 8.22 33.74
C ARG A 9 -12.74 8.77 32.35
N ALA A 10 -11.86 8.59 31.37
CA ALA A 10 -12.09 9.05 29.99
C ALA A 10 -13.11 8.18 29.24
N ALA A 11 -13.19 6.88 29.56
CA ALA A 11 -14.14 5.96 28.95
C ALA A 11 -15.60 6.24 29.34
N GLN A 12 -15.84 6.91 30.47
CA GLN A 12 -17.19 7.17 30.99
C GLN A 12 -17.86 8.39 30.33
N LEU A 13 -17.09 9.27 29.69
CA LEU A 13 -17.60 10.46 29.00
C LEU A 13 -18.01 10.21 27.53
N LEU A 14 -17.68 9.04 26.97
CA LEU A 14 -17.94 8.72 25.55
C LEU A 14 -19.04 7.67 25.32
N GLY A 15 -19.70 7.16 26.37
CA GLY A 15 -20.94 6.36 26.21
C GLY A 15 -20.81 5.07 25.36
N LEU A 16 -19.60 4.52 25.19
CA LEU A 16 -19.37 3.31 24.41
C LEU A 16 -19.36 2.07 25.33
N ALA A 17 -20.25 1.12 25.04
CA ALA A 17 -20.34 -0.15 25.74
C ALA A 17 -19.03 -0.94 25.64
N ARG A 18 -18.54 -1.42 26.78
CA ARG A 18 -17.36 -2.30 26.88
C ARG A 18 -17.67 -3.62 26.18
N GLY A 19 -17.14 -3.84 24.98
CA GLY A 19 -17.26 -5.16 24.35
C GLY A 19 -16.78 -5.33 22.90
N VAL A 20 -16.53 -4.27 22.14
CA VAL A 20 -16.11 -4.42 20.73
C VAL A 20 -15.03 -3.40 20.38
N LEU A 21 -13.77 -3.82 20.50
CA LEU A 21 -12.63 -3.16 19.85
C LEU A 21 -11.70 -4.26 19.34
N PRO A 22 -11.32 -4.27 18.05
CA PRO A 22 -10.38 -5.24 17.50
C PRO A 22 -9.04 -5.18 18.23
N GLN A 23 -8.43 -6.34 18.49
CA GLN A 23 -7.12 -6.45 19.14
C GLN A 23 -5.97 -5.73 18.38
N GLN A 24 -6.21 -5.26 17.15
CA GLN A 24 -5.22 -4.55 16.31
C GLN A 24 -4.90 -3.10 16.75
N VAL A 25 -5.62 -2.51 17.70
CA VAL A 25 -5.35 -1.12 18.16
C VAL A 25 -4.49 -1.05 19.43
N ARG A 26 -4.10 -2.19 20.02
CA ARG A 26 -3.31 -2.21 21.27
C ARG A 26 -1.79 -2.07 21.12
N ASP A 27 -1.26 -2.12 19.88
CA ASP A 27 0.18 -2.01 19.61
C ASP A 27 0.57 -0.80 18.76
N VAL A 28 -0.25 0.26 18.74
CA VAL A 28 0.23 1.59 18.31
C VAL A 28 1.19 2.10 19.39
N ARG A 29 2.47 1.75 19.28
CA ARG A 29 3.52 2.43 20.03
C ARG A 29 3.48 3.90 19.61
N LEU A 30 3.05 4.75 20.53
CA LEU A 30 3.19 6.20 20.42
C LEU A 30 4.65 6.55 20.09
N PRO A 31 4.87 7.59 19.27
CA PRO A 31 6.13 7.82 18.57
C PRO A 31 7.35 7.96 19.49
N SER A 32 8.52 7.51 19.04
CA SER A 32 9.78 7.99 19.61
C SER A 32 9.95 9.44 19.17
N GLN A 33 10.17 10.34 20.13
CA GLN A 33 10.06 11.79 19.93
C GLN A 33 11.04 12.37 18.90
N GLU A 34 12.02 11.62 18.40
CA GLU A 34 13.16 12.15 17.64
C GLU A 34 12.83 12.52 16.17
N VAL A 35 12.00 11.74 15.47
CA VAL A 35 11.69 11.97 14.05
C VAL A 35 10.78 13.18 13.83
N PRO A 36 9.63 13.30 14.54
CA PRO A 36 8.80 14.50 14.44
C PRO A 36 9.56 15.75 14.91
N THR A 37 10.39 15.64 15.94
CA THR A 37 11.17 16.76 16.48
C THR A 37 12.22 17.25 15.49
N ARG A 38 12.90 16.38 14.74
CA ARG A 38 13.85 16.80 13.70
C ARG A 38 13.15 17.50 12.53
N ARG A 39 12.02 16.99 12.06
CA ARG A 39 11.23 17.64 10.98
C ARG A 39 10.69 19.00 11.43
N LEU A 40 10.16 19.07 12.65
CA LEU A 40 9.74 20.32 13.28
C LEU A 40 10.91 21.30 13.43
N ALA A 41 12.09 20.83 13.83
CA ALA A 41 13.27 21.68 13.98
C ALA A 41 13.76 22.25 12.64
N ALA A 42 13.81 21.44 11.57
CA ALA A 42 14.17 21.89 10.23
C ALA A 42 13.19 22.96 9.71
N GLN A 43 11.88 22.71 9.79
CA GLN A 43 10.87 23.70 9.40
C GLN A 43 10.90 24.97 10.27
N SER A 44 11.21 24.83 11.58
CA SER A 44 11.36 25.97 12.49
C SER A 44 12.54 26.86 12.09
N GLN A 45 13.62 26.26 11.61
CA GLN A 45 14.80 26.96 11.13
C GLN A 45 14.52 27.73 9.84
N ASP A 46 13.86 27.10 8.87
CA ASP A 46 13.46 27.75 7.61
C ASP A 46 12.49 28.92 7.86
N LEU A 47 11.51 28.73 8.75
CA LEU A 47 10.61 29.80 9.21
C LEU A 47 11.37 30.94 9.90
N ALA A 48 12.37 30.61 10.72
CA ALA A 48 13.19 31.62 11.39
C ALA A 48 14.01 32.43 10.38
N ASP A 49 14.56 31.77 9.35
CA ASP A 49 15.38 32.42 8.34
C ASP A 49 14.54 33.23 7.35
N LEU A 50 13.34 32.76 6.97
CA LEU A 50 12.37 33.56 6.22
C LEU A 50 11.90 34.78 7.02
N ARG A 51 11.57 34.63 8.31
CA ARG A 51 11.20 35.75 9.19
C ARG A 51 12.32 36.79 9.27
N LYS A 52 13.58 36.37 9.41
CA LYS A 52 14.73 37.27 9.40
C LYS A 52 14.86 38.01 8.07
N HIS A 53 14.66 37.33 6.94
CA HIS A 53 14.70 37.97 5.61
C HIS A 53 13.58 39.00 5.45
N VAL A 54 12.34 38.66 5.80
CA VAL A 54 11.20 39.59 5.75
C VAL A 54 11.42 40.80 6.67
N GLN A 55 11.98 40.62 7.87
CA GLN A 55 12.32 41.72 8.77
C GLN A 55 13.42 42.65 8.21
N ARG A 56 14.42 42.09 7.51
CA ARG A 56 15.45 42.87 6.82
C ARG A 56 14.86 43.68 5.66
N TYR A 57 14.03 43.06 4.83
CA TYR A 57 13.33 43.75 3.74
C TYR A 57 12.41 44.87 4.28
N ARG A 58 11.63 44.60 5.33
CA ARG A 58 10.79 45.61 5.98
C ARG A 58 11.59 46.79 6.49
N SER A 59 12.73 46.54 7.15
CA SER A 59 13.62 47.59 7.64
C SER A 59 14.17 48.46 6.50
N LEU A 60 14.58 47.84 5.38
CA LEU A 60 15.04 48.54 4.19
C LEU A 60 13.95 49.44 3.59
N VAL A 61 12.73 48.91 3.46
CA VAL A 61 11.60 49.64 2.88
C VAL A 61 11.18 50.82 3.77
N ILE A 62 11.15 50.65 5.08
CA ILE A 62 10.88 51.76 6.03
C ILE A 62 11.97 52.84 5.92
N ALA A 63 13.24 52.46 5.81
CA ALA A 63 14.34 53.40 5.64
C ALA A 63 14.23 54.19 4.33
N LEU A 64 13.85 53.52 3.23
CA LEU A 64 13.60 54.16 1.93
C LEU A 64 12.41 55.11 1.98
N GLN A 65 11.29 54.70 2.59
CA GLN A 65 10.11 55.55 2.76
C GLN A 65 10.44 56.82 3.55
N LYS A 66 11.18 56.68 4.65
CA LYS A 66 11.64 57.82 5.45
C LYS A 66 12.49 58.77 4.61
N ARG A 67 13.43 58.23 3.84
CA ARG A 67 14.32 59.03 2.99
C ARG A 67 13.58 59.76 1.87
N ILE A 68 12.58 59.13 1.26
CA ILE A 68 11.72 59.76 0.24
C ILE A 68 10.88 60.88 0.86
N ARG A 69 10.33 60.68 2.06
CA ARG A 69 9.60 61.72 2.80
C ARG A 69 10.50 62.91 3.16
N ASP A 70 11.71 62.65 3.66
CA ASP A 70 12.66 63.70 4.00
C ASP A 70 13.03 64.54 2.75
N LEU A 71 13.19 63.90 1.58
CA LEU A 71 13.44 64.57 0.31
C LEU A 71 12.21 65.37 -0.18
N ALA A 72 11.00 64.84 -0.02
CA ALA A 72 9.77 65.55 -0.38
C ALA A 72 9.55 66.82 0.47
N VAL A 73 9.92 66.79 1.76
CA VAL A 73 9.87 67.97 2.65
C VAL A 73 10.90 69.02 2.25
N GLN A 74 12.08 68.62 1.76
CA GLN A 74 13.14 69.53 1.30
C GLN A 74 12.80 70.19 -0.05
N HIS A 75 11.92 69.60 -0.85
CA HIS A 75 11.52 70.09 -2.18
C HIS A 75 10.00 70.31 -2.31
N PRO A 76 9.41 71.26 -1.57
CA PRO A 76 7.94 71.44 -1.50
C PRO A 76 7.29 71.84 -2.84
N GLY A 77 8.06 72.42 -3.77
CA GLY A 77 7.59 72.84 -5.10
C GLY A 77 7.61 71.76 -6.19
N ASP A 78 8.20 70.60 -5.93
CA ASP A 78 8.40 69.56 -6.94
C ASP A 78 7.29 68.49 -6.87
N ALA A 79 6.47 68.45 -7.91
CA ALA A 79 5.36 67.50 -8.01
C ALA A 79 5.82 66.04 -8.13
N ALA A 80 7.05 65.79 -8.62
CA ALA A 80 7.57 64.43 -8.79
C ALA A 80 7.85 63.76 -7.43
N TRP A 81 8.40 64.50 -6.46
CA TRP A 81 8.66 63.98 -5.12
C TRP A 81 7.39 63.64 -4.35
N ARG A 82 6.34 64.46 -4.50
CA ARG A 82 5.03 64.19 -3.90
C ARG A 82 4.33 62.99 -4.53
N ALA A 83 4.42 62.84 -5.86
CA ALA A 83 3.88 61.68 -6.56
C ALA A 83 4.60 60.38 -6.13
N LEU A 84 5.92 60.42 -5.97
CA LEU A 84 6.71 59.28 -5.53
C LEU A 84 6.39 58.87 -4.08
N GLU A 85 6.23 59.83 -3.17
CA GLU A 85 5.83 59.53 -1.78
C GLU A 85 4.43 58.87 -1.72
N GLN A 86 3.48 59.39 -2.49
CA GLN A 86 2.13 58.80 -2.58
C GLN A 86 2.17 57.39 -3.17
N GLN A 87 2.93 57.18 -4.25
CA GLN A 87 3.07 55.87 -4.90
C GLN A 87 3.69 54.83 -3.97
N VAL A 88 4.75 55.18 -3.24
CA VAL A 88 5.40 54.29 -2.27
C VAL A 88 4.46 53.98 -1.10
N THR A 89 3.73 54.97 -0.61
CA THR A 89 2.80 54.79 0.52
C THR A 89 1.61 53.92 0.12
N GLN A 90 1.00 54.16 -1.05
CA GLN A 90 -0.10 53.34 -1.56
C GLN A 90 0.34 51.90 -1.89
N GLY A 91 1.50 51.73 -2.52
CA GLY A 91 2.06 50.40 -2.80
C GLY A 91 2.33 49.59 -1.52
N LEU A 92 2.84 50.24 -0.47
CA LEU A 92 3.02 49.62 0.85
C LEU A 92 1.70 49.21 1.51
N THR A 93 0.68 50.08 1.45
CA THR A 93 -0.66 49.76 1.97
C THR A 93 -1.27 48.57 1.23
N GLN A 94 -1.07 48.47 -0.08
CA GLN A 94 -1.59 47.37 -0.90
C GLN A 94 -0.87 46.03 -0.62
N VAL A 95 0.45 46.06 -0.39
CA VAL A 95 1.24 44.87 -0.01
C VAL A 95 0.95 44.41 1.42
N LEU A 96 0.62 45.33 2.34
CA LEU A 96 0.20 44.98 3.70
C LEU A 96 -1.26 44.53 3.80
N ALA A 97 -2.06 44.80 2.76
CA ALA A 97 -3.46 44.41 2.64
C ALA A 97 -3.67 43.07 1.92
N THR A 98 -2.60 42.37 1.50
CA THR A 98 -2.74 41.02 0.94
C THR A 98 -3.30 40.05 1.97
N GLU A 99 -4.17 39.17 1.46
CA GLU A 99 -5.11 38.28 2.15
C GLU A 99 -4.59 37.56 3.41
N PRO A 100 -5.51 37.19 4.33
CA PRO A 100 -5.16 36.30 5.44
C PRO A 100 -4.57 35.00 4.89
N VAL A 101 -3.51 34.52 5.56
CA VAL A 101 -2.88 33.23 5.29
C VAL A 101 -3.96 32.16 5.08
N ASP A 102 -3.98 31.54 3.90
CA ASP A 102 -4.92 30.46 3.61
C ASP A 102 -4.64 29.31 4.58
N LEU A 103 -5.61 29.01 5.45
CA LEU A 103 -5.50 27.92 6.43
C LEU A 103 -5.22 26.58 5.74
N ARG A 104 -5.57 26.42 4.45
CA ARG A 104 -5.24 25.26 3.64
C ARG A 104 -3.73 25.09 3.40
N GLU A 105 -2.99 26.19 3.22
CA GLU A 105 -1.52 26.18 3.10
C GLU A 105 -0.83 25.82 4.42
N VAL A 106 -1.39 26.29 5.54
CA VAL A 106 -0.90 25.95 6.89
C VAL A 106 -1.16 24.48 7.22
N MET A 107 -2.34 23.94 6.83
CA MET A 107 -2.64 22.51 6.97
C MET A 107 -1.72 21.66 6.10
N GLY A 108 -1.42 22.06 4.86
CA GLY A 108 -0.43 21.40 4.00
C GLY A 108 0.99 21.40 4.60
N THR A 109 1.36 22.46 5.34
CA THR A 109 2.65 22.54 6.04
C THR A 109 2.71 21.63 7.27
N SER A 110 1.59 21.47 7.99
CA SER A 110 1.46 20.52 9.10
C SER A 110 1.43 19.06 8.63
N LEU A 111 0.88 18.78 7.45
CA LEU A 111 0.97 17.47 6.78
C LEU A 111 2.42 17.13 6.40
N LYS A 112 3.20 18.09 5.87
CA LYS A 112 4.64 17.90 5.58
C LYS A 112 5.51 17.55 6.81
N VAL A 113 5.05 17.84 8.04
CA VAL A 113 5.73 17.38 9.26
C VAL A 113 5.49 15.88 9.47
N MET A 114 4.33 15.36 9.07
CA MET A 114 3.89 13.99 9.33
C MET A 114 4.20 13.04 8.16
N THR A 115 4.24 13.56 6.93
CA THR A 115 4.43 12.78 5.70
C THR A 115 5.64 13.30 4.92
N ALA A 116 6.53 12.40 4.49
CA ALA A 116 7.62 12.71 3.58
C ALA A 116 7.32 12.15 2.19
N GLN A 117 7.55 12.94 1.13
CA GLN A 117 7.41 12.51 -0.25
C GLN A 117 8.72 11.88 -0.72
N VAL A 118 8.64 10.68 -1.28
CA VAL A 118 9.79 9.94 -1.81
C VAL A 118 9.61 9.75 -3.31
N THR A 119 10.56 10.23 -4.10
CA THR A 119 10.61 10.00 -5.54
C THR A 119 11.66 8.96 -5.87
N VAL A 120 11.30 7.97 -6.69
CA VAL A 120 12.19 6.91 -7.15
C VAL A 120 12.74 7.24 -8.54
N ARG A 121 14.04 6.98 -8.75
CA ARG A 121 14.68 7.02 -10.06
C ARG A 121 15.29 5.65 -10.40
N PRO A 122 15.18 5.18 -11.66
CA PRO A 122 14.73 5.92 -12.85
C PRO A 122 13.21 5.87 -13.13
N SER A 123 12.42 5.07 -12.41
CA SER A 123 10.99 4.86 -12.70
C SER A 123 10.14 6.13 -12.64
N GLY A 124 10.49 7.08 -11.79
CA GLY A 124 9.70 8.29 -11.56
C GLY A 124 8.52 8.09 -10.61
N HIS A 125 8.33 6.87 -10.07
CA HIS A 125 7.26 6.61 -9.09
C HIS A 125 7.46 7.44 -7.82
N GLU A 126 6.35 7.86 -7.24
CA GLU A 126 6.33 8.63 -6.00
C GLU A 126 5.48 7.93 -4.94
N PHE A 127 5.94 7.98 -3.69
CA PHE A 127 5.18 7.47 -2.56
C PHE A 127 5.40 8.31 -1.30
N SER A 128 4.42 8.29 -0.42
CA SER A 128 4.44 9.02 0.86
C SER A 128 4.83 8.11 2.02
N VAL A 129 5.69 8.60 2.91
CA VAL A 129 6.13 7.90 4.12
C VAL A 129 5.55 8.63 5.33
N GLU A 130 4.65 7.95 6.04
CA GLU A 130 3.99 8.50 7.22
C GLU A 130 4.66 8.07 8.52
N GLY A 131 4.87 9.03 9.42
CA GLY A 131 5.31 8.78 10.79
C GLY A 131 6.62 7.99 10.91
N HIS A 132 6.52 6.74 11.41
CA HIS A 132 7.66 5.85 11.65
C HIS A 132 7.76 4.68 10.66
N ALA A 133 6.89 4.63 9.65
CA ALA A 133 7.00 3.61 8.62
C ALA A 133 8.41 3.66 8.02
N ASN A 134 9.04 2.49 7.89
CA ASN A 134 10.30 2.41 7.16
C ASN A 134 10.02 2.53 5.66
N LEU A 135 11.04 2.91 4.90
CA LEU A 135 10.92 3.15 3.46
C LEU A 135 10.41 1.91 2.71
N LEU A 136 10.77 0.70 3.17
CA LEU A 136 10.34 -0.55 2.55
C LEU A 136 8.82 -0.75 2.71
N GLN A 137 8.29 -0.62 3.92
CA GLN A 137 6.86 -0.78 4.18
C GLN A 137 6.03 0.27 3.46
N ALA A 138 6.47 1.53 3.52
CA ALA A 138 5.79 2.62 2.81
C ALA A 138 5.78 2.38 1.30
N GLY A 139 6.90 1.95 0.70
CA GLY A 139 6.95 1.66 -0.72
C GLY A 139 6.13 0.44 -1.13
N LEU A 140 6.11 -0.64 -0.34
CA LEU A 140 5.26 -1.81 -0.59
C LEU A 140 3.77 -1.47 -0.49
N HIS A 141 3.37 -0.62 0.47
CA HIS A 141 1.99 -0.14 0.58
C HIS A 141 1.59 0.79 -0.57
N ALA A 142 2.55 1.54 -1.12
CA ALA A 142 2.34 2.35 -2.31
C ALA A 142 2.46 1.54 -3.63
N GLY A 143 2.58 0.21 -3.55
CA GLY A 143 2.57 -0.67 -4.73
C GLY A 143 3.88 -0.79 -5.47
N LEU A 144 4.97 -0.25 -4.92
CA LEU A 144 6.27 -0.40 -5.57
C LEU A 144 6.73 -1.86 -5.48
N LYS A 145 7.20 -2.37 -6.61
CA LYS A 145 7.66 -3.76 -6.79
C LYS A 145 9.11 -3.92 -6.29
N LEU A 146 9.33 -3.56 -5.03
CA LEU A 146 10.64 -3.41 -4.38
C LEU A 146 11.41 -4.72 -4.26
N ASN A 147 12.75 -4.64 -4.29
CA ASN A 147 13.62 -5.78 -3.94
C ASN A 147 13.85 -5.85 -2.43
N TYR A 148 13.50 -6.98 -1.80
CA TYR A 148 13.68 -7.23 -0.38
C TYR A 148 13.69 -8.73 -0.07
N GLY A 149 13.99 -9.08 1.19
CA GLY A 149 13.74 -10.45 1.65
C GLY A 149 13.64 -10.66 3.16
N CYS A 150 14.37 -9.93 4.01
CA CYS A 150 14.25 -10.13 5.47
C CYS A 150 13.31 -9.15 6.19
N GLY A 151 13.20 -7.91 5.69
CA GLY A 151 12.49 -6.81 6.36
C GLY A 151 13.11 -6.33 7.69
N ASN A 152 14.22 -6.90 8.16
CA ASN A 152 14.82 -6.61 9.47
C ASN A 152 16.30 -6.17 9.43
N GLY A 153 16.86 -5.95 8.24
CA GLY A 153 18.23 -5.45 8.09
C GLY A 153 19.34 -6.49 8.14
N SER A 154 19.03 -7.79 8.01
CA SER A 154 20.02 -8.87 8.00
C SER A 154 20.55 -9.23 6.59
N CYS A 155 19.69 -9.17 5.55
CA CYS A 155 20.06 -9.66 4.21
C CYS A 155 20.70 -8.63 3.26
N GLY A 156 20.52 -7.33 3.47
CA GLY A 156 21.00 -6.28 2.56
C GLY A 156 20.28 -6.12 1.21
N MET A 157 19.26 -6.92 0.89
CA MET A 157 18.59 -6.88 -0.42
C MET A 157 17.83 -5.57 -0.71
N CYS A 158 17.29 -4.92 0.33
CA CYS A 158 16.59 -3.63 0.21
C CYS A 158 17.55 -2.42 0.21
N LYS A 159 18.77 -2.61 -0.30
CA LYS A 159 19.80 -1.58 -0.38
C LYS A 159 19.47 -0.64 -1.54
N VAL A 160 19.41 0.65 -1.23
CA VAL A 160 19.09 1.72 -2.18
C VAL A 160 20.05 2.89 -1.98
N ARG A 161 20.22 3.72 -3.02
CA ARG A 161 21.10 4.89 -2.94
C ARG A 161 20.28 6.16 -2.76
N VAL A 162 20.61 6.96 -1.76
CA VAL A 162 20.00 8.29 -1.56
C VAL A 162 20.66 9.28 -2.51
N ILE A 163 19.89 9.85 -3.44
CA ILE A 163 20.36 10.89 -4.36
C ILE A 163 20.22 12.28 -3.71
N SER A 164 19.09 12.52 -3.05
CA SER A 164 18.73 13.81 -2.43
C SER A 164 17.92 13.58 -1.17
N GLY A 165 18.08 14.45 -0.17
CA GLY A 165 17.43 14.33 1.14
C GLY A 165 18.21 13.48 2.14
N GLU A 166 17.67 13.38 3.35
CA GLU A 166 18.27 12.66 4.47
C GLU A 166 17.38 11.51 4.93
N VAL A 167 18.03 10.45 5.42
CA VAL A 167 17.37 9.29 6.04
C VAL A 167 17.81 9.13 7.48
N VAL A 168 16.92 8.62 8.32
CA VAL A 168 17.21 8.33 9.73
C VAL A 168 16.98 6.86 10.01
N LYS A 169 17.91 6.25 10.74
CA LYS A 169 17.85 4.84 11.12
C LYS A 169 16.77 4.64 12.19
N THR A 170 15.82 3.75 11.92
CA THR A 170 14.69 3.44 12.81
C THR A 170 14.86 2.14 13.57
N GLN A 171 15.68 1.22 13.05
CA GLN A 171 15.93 -0.09 13.67
C GLN A 171 17.37 -0.53 13.49
N HIS A 172 17.81 -1.47 14.33
CA HIS A 172 19.11 -2.10 14.20
C HIS A 172 19.25 -2.84 12.85
N SER A 173 20.47 -3.00 12.38
CA SER A 173 20.78 -3.72 11.15
C SER A 173 22.06 -4.52 11.36
N ASP A 174 21.98 -5.83 11.17
CA ASP A 174 23.15 -6.72 11.26
C ASP A 174 23.98 -6.68 9.97
N TYR A 175 23.36 -6.31 8.84
CA TYR A 175 24.04 -6.12 7.58
C TYR A 175 24.98 -4.92 7.64
N THR A 176 26.25 -5.15 7.29
CA THR A 176 27.28 -4.12 7.30
C THR A 176 27.46 -3.54 5.90
N LEU A 177 27.14 -2.26 5.74
CA LEU A 177 27.51 -1.48 4.57
C LEU A 177 29.00 -1.13 4.66
N SER A 178 29.73 -1.33 3.57
CA SER A 178 31.12 -0.90 3.42
C SER A 178 31.23 0.63 3.51
N GLU A 179 32.41 1.14 3.86
CA GLU A 179 32.65 2.59 3.91
C GLU A 179 32.46 3.25 2.54
N ALA A 180 32.78 2.54 1.44
CA ALA A 180 32.52 3.01 0.09
C ALA A 180 31.01 3.13 -0.20
N GLU A 181 30.21 2.15 0.23
CA GLU A 181 28.74 2.20 0.08
C GLU A 181 28.14 3.34 0.90
N LYS A 182 28.59 3.53 2.15
CA LYS A 182 28.13 4.66 2.97
C LYS A 182 28.51 6.01 2.34
N ALA A 183 29.74 6.14 1.83
CA ALA A 183 30.19 7.36 1.15
C ALA A 183 29.41 7.66 -0.13
N GLN A 184 28.90 6.63 -0.81
CA GLN A 184 28.05 6.76 -1.99
C GLN A 184 26.56 7.00 -1.65
N GLY A 185 26.20 7.06 -0.36
CA GLY A 185 24.83 7.32 0.09
C GLY A 185 23.93 6.09 0.09
N TYR A 186 24.48 4.86 0.11
CA TYR A 186 23.66 3.66 0.23
C TYR A 186 23.06 3.50 1.63
N THR A 187 21.81 3.05 1.65
CA THR A 187 21.05 2.79 2.87
C THR A 187 20.16 1.56 2.70
N LEU A 188 19.64 1.04 3.82
CA LEU A 188 18.70 -0.09 3.82
C LEU A 188 17.27 0.44 4.07
N MET A 189 16.37 0.25 3.11
CA MET A 189 14.99 0.75 3.21
C MET A 189 14.24 0.20 4.43
N CYS A 190 14.45 -1.07 4.78
CA CYS A 190 13.78 -1.65 5.94
C CYS A 190 14.24 -1.04 7.26
N CYS A 191 15.46 -0.49 7.32
CA CYS A 191 16.04 0.03 8.55
C CYS A 191 16.01 1.56 8.68
N HIS A 192 15.52 2.25 7.66
CA HIS A 192 15.55 3.71 7.61
C HIS A 192 14.18 4.25 7.22
N THR A 193 13.90 5.46 7.70
CA THR A 193 12.76 6.29 7.26
C THR A 193 13.29 7.62 6.72
N ALA A 194 12.43 8.36 6.03
CA ALA A 194 12.76 9.69 5.52
C ALA A 194 12.90 10.69 6.67
N ALA A 195 14.05 11.36 6.78
CA ALA A 195 14.25 12.45 7.73
C ALA A 195 13.82 13.79 7.13
N SER A 196 14.07 13.99 5.84
CA SER A 196 13.62 15.15 5.07
C SER A 196 12.16 15.02 4.63
N SER A 197 11.51 16.15 4.32
CA SER A 197 10.16 16.18 3.74
C SER A 197 10.12 15.71 2.28
N GLU A 198 11.23 15.82 1.57
CA GLU A 198 11.43 15.32 0.21
C GLU A 198 12.69 14.45 0.18
N LEU A 199 12.59 13.27 -0.41
CA LEU A 199 13.67 12.28 -0.53
C LEU A 199 13.69 11.74 -1.96
N THR A 200 14.86 11.63 -2.57
CA THR A 200 15.02 10.97 -3.86
C THR A 200 15.89 9.74 -3.73
N LEU A 201 15.36 8.58 -4.10
CA LEU A 201 16.04 7.30 -4.05
C LEU A 201 16.35 6.79 -5.45
N GLU A 202 17.55 6.25 -5.63
CA GLU A 202 17.89 5.43 -6.79
C GLU A 202 17.76 3.95 -6.42
N MET A 203 16.93 3.26 -7.17
CA MET A 203 16.69 1.82 -7.02
C MET A 203 16.02 1.26 -8.26
N LEU A 204 16.10 -0.06 -8.41
CA LEU A 204 15.41 -0.80 -9.46
C LEU A 204 14.15 -1.43 -8.87
N GLU A 205 13.04 -1.25 -9.57
CA GLU A 205 11.78 -1.93 -9.31
C GLU A 205 11.65 -3.11 -10.28
N ALA A 206 11.06 -4.20 -9.82
CA ALA A 206 10.63 -5.24 -10.75
C ALA A 206 9.55 -4.65 -11.66
N SER A 207 9.75 -4.74 -12.98
CA SER A 207 8.72 -4.34 -13.94
C SER A 207 7.86 -5.53 -14.34
N ASP A 208 8.48 -6.71 -14.37
CA ASP A 208 7.87 -7.97 -14.79
C ASP A 208 7.80 -8.98 -13.61
N PRO A 209 6.76 -9.82 -13.51
CA PRO A 209 6.72 -10.93 -12.56
C PRO A 209 7.98 -11.80 -12.55
N HIS A 210 8.63 -11.99 -13.70
CA HIS A 210 9.86 -12.77 -13.86
C HIS A 210 11.11 -12.09 -13.28
N ASP A 211 11.06 -10.79 -12.96
CA ASP A 211 12.13 -10.09 -12.24
C ASP A 211 12.22 -10.51 -10.76
N ILE A 212 11.18 -11.18 -10.25
CA ILE A 212 11.16 -11.75 -8.90
C ILE A 212 11.63 -13.21 -8.99
N PRO A 213 12.81 -13.55 -8.44
CA PRO A 213 13.29 -14.92 -8.50
C PRO A 213 12.46 -15.84 -7.60
N GLU A 214 12.40 -17.11 -7.97
CA GLU A 214 11.87 -18.15 -7.09
C GLU A 214 12.67 -18.21 -5.78
N GLN A 215 11.95 -18.24 -4.68
CA GLN A 215 12.44 -18.30 -3.31
C GLN A 215 11.99 -19.62 -2.70
N HIS A 216 12.87 -20.20 -1.89
CA HIS A 216 12.58 -21.41 -1.13
C HIS A 216 12.61 -21.05 0.36
N ILE A 217 11.43 -20.98 0.98
CA ILE A 217 11.30 -20.60 2.39
C ILE A 217 10.57 -21.67 3.19
N VAL A 218 11.02 -21.91 4.42
CA VAL A 218 10.32 -22.77 5.38
C VAL A 218 9.45 -21.89 6.26
N THR A 219 8.14 -22.09 6.17
CA THR A 219 7.12 -21.37 6.94
C THR A 219 6.56 -22.25 8.05
N GLN A 220 5.82 -21.64 8.98
CA GLN A 220 5.11 -22.35 10.04
C GLN A 220 3.61 -22.17 9.90
N VAL A 221 2.85 -23.24 10.07
CA VAL A 221 1.39 -23.17 10.16
C VAL A 221 1.01 -22.37 11.40
N ARG A 222 0.42 -21.20 11.20
CA ARG A 222 -0.10 -20.37 12.30
C ARG A 222 -1.47 -20.87 12.74
N ALA A 223 -2.34 -21.16 11.76
CA ALA A 223 -3.68 -21.65 12.00
C ALA A 223 -4.19 -22.41 10.77
N VAL A 224 -5.10 -23.36 11.02
CA VAL A 224 -5.97 -23.94 10.00
C VAL A 224 -7.39 -23.62 10.43
N THR A 225 -8.12 -22.85 9.62
CA THR A 225 -9.48 -22.39 9.96
C THR A 225 -10.49 -22.97 9.00
N GLU A 226 -11.58 -23.50 9.54
CA GLU A 226 -12.74 -23.91 8.75
C GLU A 226 -13.53 -22.69 8.30
N LEU A 227 -13.55 -22.44 6.98
CA LEU A 227 -14.37 -21.38 6.38
C LEU A 227 -15.72 -21.93 5.96
N ALA A 228 -15.74 -23.14 5.41
CA ALA A 228 -16.94 -23.90 5.06
C ALA A 228 -16.63 -25.42 5.10
N PRO A 229 -17.61 -26.32 5.11
CA PRO A 229 -17.42 -27.79 5.16
C PRO A 229 -16.35 -28.35 4.22
N ASP A 230 -16.26 -27.80 3.00
CA ASP A 230 -15.32 -28.23 1.96
C ASP A 230 -14.25 -27.18 1.64
N THR A 231 -14.05 -26.17 2.50
CA THR A 231 -12.99 -25.17 2.32
C THR A 231 -12.31 -24.82 3.64
N ARG A 232 -10.97 -24.89 3.66
CA ARG A 232 -10.13 -24.48 4.79
C ARG A 232 -9.22 -23.31 4.41
N LEU A 233 -9.03 -22.40 5.34
CA LEU A 233 -7.96 -21.40 5.30
C LEU A 233 -6.71 -21.99 5.95
N LEU A 234 -5.67 -22.19 5.16
CA LEU A 234 -4.33 -22.47 5.66
C LEU A 234 -3.59 -21.14 5.83
N HIS A 235 -3.31 -20.77 7.08
CA HIS A 235 -2.54 -19.58 7.43
C HIS A 235 -1.10 -19.96 7.73
N LEU A 236 -0.18 -19.62 6.82
CA LEU A 236 1.25 -19.79 7.02
C LEU A 236 1.89 -18.47 7.47
N LYS A 237 2.86 -18.57 8.38
CA LYS A 237 3.64 -17.45 8.86
C LYS A 237 5.09 -17.62 8.43
N THR A 238 5.63 -16.61 7.76
CA THR A 238 7.05 -16.62 7.37
C THR A 238 7.95 -16.37 8.59
N PRO A 239 9.19 -16.90 8.59
CA PRO A 239 10.16 -16.63 9.65
C PRO A 239 10.52 -15.15 9.68
N SER A 240 11.07 -14.66 10.79
CA SER A 240 11.51 -13.26 10.90
C SER A 240 12.69 -12.94 9.96
N SER A 241 13.50 -13.93 9.60
CA SER A 241 14.69 -13.82 8.75
C SER A 241 14.39 -13.76 7.25
N TYR A 242 13.29 -14.36 6.79
CA TYR A 242 12.91 -14.42 5.38
C TYR A 242 11.41 -14.20 5.20
N ARG A 243 11.06 -13.38 4.22
CA ARG A 243 9.72 -13.08 3.72
C ARG A 243 9.60 -13.66 2.32
N LEU A 244 8.38 -13.87 1.88
CA LEU A 244 8.12 -14.16 0.47
C LEU A 244 7.95 -12.82 -0.25
N ARG A 245 8.82 -12.53 -1.23
CA ARG A 245 8.58 -11.46 -2.21
C ARG A 245 7.71 -12.01 -3.32
N PHE A 246 6.55 -11.41 -3.57
CA PHE A 246 5.62 -11.81 -4.64
C PHE A 246 4.76 -10.64 -5.09
N LEU A 247 4.10 -10.79 -6.24
CA LEU A 247 3.06 -9.89 -6.73
C LEU A 247 1.67 -10.47 -6.47
N ALA A 248 0.69 -9.60 -6.22
CA ALA A 248 -0.68 -10.03 -5.98
C ALA A 248 -1.20 -10.88 -7.15
N GLY A 249 -1.90 -11.97 -6.84
CA GLY A 249 -2.42 -12.94 -7.82
C GLY A 249 -1.49 -14.10 -8.19
N GLN A 250 -0.20 -14.05 -7.81
CA GLN A 250 0.75 -15.15 -8.05
C GLN A 250 0.46 -16.40 -7.21
N SER A 251 1.07 -17.52 -7.60
CA SER A 251 0.97 -18.83 -6.95
C SER A 251 2.31 -19.29 -6.37
N VAL A 252 2.25 -20.31 -5.51
CA VAL A 252 3.42 -21.00 -4.95
C VAL A 252 3.17 -22.50 -4.89
N LEU A 253 4.26 -23.27 -4.87
CA LEU A 253 4.24 -24.68 -4.51
C LEU A 253 4.37 -24.82 -2.99
N LEU A 254 3.36 -25.42 -2.37
CA LEU A 254 3.38 -25.80 -0.96
C LEU A 254 3.91 -27.22 -0.83
N GLY A 255 5.08 -27.34 -0.21
CA GLY A 255 5.72 -28.60 0.14
C GLY A 255 5.43 -28.98 1.59
N TRP A 256 4.86 -30.16 1.81
CA TRP A 256 4.70 -30.70 3.17
C TRP A 256 5.22 -32.13 3.24
N THR A 257 5.93 -32.43 4.31
CA THR A 257 6.55 -33.74 4.53
C THR A 257 5.89 -34.43 5.71
N LEU A 258 5.26 -35.57 5.45
CA LEU A 258 4.82 -36.48 6.49
C LEU A 258 6.05 -37.14 7.15
N PRO A 259 6.08 -37.28 8.48
CA PRO A 259 7.12 -38.07 9.13
C PRO A 259 7.15 -39.50 8.57
N GLY A 260 8.24 -39.86 7.87
CA GLY A 260 8.43 -41.19 7.29
C GLY A 260 7.83 -41.43 5.90
N HIS A 261 7.35 -40.38 5.22
CA HIS A 261 6.83 -40.46 3.85
C HIS A 261 7.48 -39.41 2.93
N ASP A 262 7.22 -39.53 1.63
CA ASP A 262 7.66 -38.58 0.62
C ASP A 262 7.01 -37.20 0.81
N THR A 263 7.75 -36.16 0.44
CA THR A 263 7.25 -34.77 0.44
C THR A 263 6.20 -34.62 -0.66
N VAL A 264 5.01 -34.17 -0.26
CA VAL A 264 3.95 -33.79 -1.20
C VAL A 264 4.13 -32.33 -1.59
N GLN A 265 3.92 -32.01 -2.86
CA GLN A 265 4.00 -30.65 -3.38
C GLN A 265 2.76 -30.36 -4.23
N THR A 266 2.02 -29.31 -3.88
CA THR A 266 0.85 -28.87 -4.64
C THR A 266 0.94 -27.37 -4.87
N ALA A 267 0.56 -26.91 -6.07
CA ALA A 267 0.48 -25.49 -6.39
C ALA A 267 -0.81 -24.88 -5.83
N TYR A 268 -0.69 -23.73 -5.16
CA TYR A 268 -1.85 -22.94 -4.75
C TYR A 268 -1.63 -21.46 -5.02
N PRO A 269 -2.68 -20.74 -5.43
CA PRO A 269 -2.66 -19.29 -5.50
C PRO A 269 -2.58 -18.67 -4.10
N LEU A 270 -1.81 -17.59 -3.98
CA LEU A 270 -1.75 -16.78 -2.76
C LEU A 270 -3.03 -15.96 -2.63
N ALA A 271 -3.70 -16.07 -1.49
CA ALA A 271 -4.92 -15.31 -1.18
C ALA A 271 -4.66 -14.07 -0.31
N SER A 272 -3.42 -13.86 0.12
CA SER A 272 -2.98 -12.70 0.91
C SER A 272 -2.43 -11.59 0.02
N CYS A 273 -2.59 -10.34 0.45
CA CYS A 273 -1.96 -9.18 -0.17
C CYS A 273 -0.43 -9.16 0.05
N PRO A 274 0.41 -8.81 -0.95
CA PRO A 274 1.86 -8.64 -0.79
C PRO A 274 2.27 -7.63 0.29
N CYS A 275 1.38 -6.68 0.60
CA CYS A 275 1.58 -5.71 1.67
C CYS A 275 1.67 -6.37 3.07
N ASP A 276 1.11 -7.57 3.25
CA ASP A 276 1.26 -8.41 4.45
C ASP A 276 2.19 -9.61 4.19
N ASP A 277 3.45 -9.32 3.88
CA ASP A 277 4.49 -10.27 3.45
C ASP A 277 4.86 -11.38 4.46
N ARG A 278 4.28 -11.35 5.67
CA ARG A 278 4.50 -12.33 6.75
C ARG A 278 3.39 -13.35 6.87
N ASN A 279 2.18 -13.01 6.45
CA ASN A 279 1.00 -13.83 6.63
C ASN A 279 0.53 -14.29 5.26
N LEU A 280 0.84 -15.55 4.93
CA LEU A 280 0.43 -16.15 3.67
C LEU A 280 -0.87 -16.90 3.91
N HIS A 281 -1.88 -16.58 3.11
CA HIS A 281 -3.19 -17.21 3.18
C HIS A 281 -3.43 -18.07 1.94
N PHE A 282 -3.94 -19.29 2.15
CA PHE A 282 -4.32 -20.20 1.07
C PHE A 282 -5.72 -20.75 1.33
N PHE A 283 -6.59 -20.71 0.33
CA PHE A 283 -7.89 -21.36 0.38
C PHE A 283 -7.78 -22.75 -0.25
N ILE A 284 -7.93 -23.77 0.59
CA ILE A 284 -7.76 -25.17 0.20
C ILE A 284 -9.14 -25.81 0.15
N ALA A 285 -9.59 -26.15 -1.05
CA ALA A 285 -10.81 -26.93 -1.25
C ALA A 285 -10.58 -28.40 -0.90
N ARG A 286 -11.65 -29.09 -0.51
CA ARG A 286 -11.60 -30.54 -0.33
C ARG A 286 -11.45 -31.23 -1.68
N ASP A 287 -10.27 -31.77 -1.94
CA ASP A 287 -10.00 -32.61 -3.09
C ASP A 287 -9.27 -33.89 -2.64
N ALA A 288 -9.78 -35.04 -3.10
CA ALA A 288 -9.18 -36.34 -2.81
C ALA A 288 -7.92 -36.63 -3.65
N SER A 289 -7.80 -35.98 -4.82
CA SER A 289 -6.66 -36.11 -5.73
C SER A 289 -5.44 -35.35 -5.20
N ASP A 290 -5.68 -34.24 -4.52
CA ASP A 290 -4.67 -33.40 -3.90
C ASP A 290 -4.23 -33.94 -2.54
N ALA A 291 -2.97 -34.35 -2.46
CA ALA A 291 -2.43 -34.92 -1.23
C ALA A 291 -2.37 -33.93 -0.08
N LEU A 292 -2.02 -32.66 -0.35
CA LEU A 292 -1.92 -31.65 0.70
C LEU A 292 -3.31 -31.33 1.26
N ALA A 293 -4.31 -31.17 0.39
CA ALA A 293 -5.70 -31.01 0.80
C ALA A 293 -6.17 -32.20 1.65
N ARG A 294 -5.97 -33.43 1.19
CA ARG A 294 -6.38 -34.63 1.93
C ARG A 294 -5.82 -34.67 3.35
N HIS A 295 -4.53 -34.36 3.53
CA HIS A 295 -3.87 -34.34 4.84
C HIS A 295 -4.31 -33.15 5.71
N LEU A 296 -4.57 -32.00 5.10
CA LEU A 296 -5.14 -30.84 5.80
C LEU A 296 -6.54 -31.18 6.37
N PHE A 297 -7.39 -31.81 5.57
CA PHE A 297 -8.75 -32.19 5.97
C PHE A 297 -8.81 -33.41 6.90
N ALA A 298 -7.82 -34.30 6.86
CA ALA A 298 -7.66 -35.39 7.82
C ALA A 298 -7.20 -34.89 9.21
N GLY A 299 -6.69 -33.65 9.29
CA GLY A 299 -6.16 -33.08 10.52
C GLY A 299 -4.69 -33.42 10.78
N ASP A 300 -3.93 -33.84 9.77
CA ASP A 300 -2.51 -34.17 9.93
C ASP A 300 -1.63 -32.91 10.00
N ILE A 301 -2.08 -31.81 9.38
CA ILE A 301 -1.39 -30.51 9.37
C ILE A 301 -1.92 -29.66 10.53
N GLN A 302 -1.09 -29.51 11.57
CA GLN A 302 -1.44 -28.79 12.79
C GLN A 302 -0.66 -27.47 12.94
N PRO A 303 -1.17 -26.51 13.73
CA PRO A 303 -0.41 -25.31 14.08
C PRO A 303 0.99 -25.64 14.63
N GLY A 304 2.00 -24.93 14.14
CA GLY A 304 3.41 -25.16 14.42
C GLY A 304 4.12 -26.08 13.42
N ALA A 305 3.39 -26.82 12.57
CA ALA A 305 4.00 -27.64 11.53
C ALA A 305 4.80 -26.79 10.52
N ALA A 306 5.90 -27.34 10.02
CA ALA A 306 6.69 -26.70 8.98
C ALA A 306 6.07 -26.99 7.61
N VAL A 307 5.87 -25.95 6.81
CA VAL A 307 5.44 -26.05 5.41
C VAL A 307 6.43 -25.28 4.57
N THR A 308 7.01 -25.96 3.60
CA THR A 308 7.93 -25.39 2.64
C THR A 308 7.13 -24.64 1.57
N VAL A 309 7.59 -23.46 1.18
CA VAL A 309 7.02 -22.66 0.10
C VAL A 309 8.08 -22.44 -0.95
N LEU A 310 7.78 -22.82 -2.20
CA LEU A 310 8.60 -22.52 -3.38
C LEU A 310 7.83 -21.60 -4.33
N GLY A 311 8.40 -20.45 -4.68
CA GLY A 311 7.79 -19.48 -5.59
C GLY A 311 8.30 -18.06 -5.32
N PRO A 312 7.68 -17.03 -5.89
CA PRO A 312 6.39 -17.06 -6.59
C PRO A 312 6.49 -17.53 -8.05
N THR A 313 5.36 -17.96 -8.60
CA THR A 313 5.18 -18.25 -10.03
C THR A 313 3.86 -17.66 -10.55
N GLY A 314 3.78 -17.45 -11.86
CA GLY A 314 2.56 -17.02 -12.53
C GLY A 314 2.56 -15.54 -12.95
N ASP A 315 1.84 -15.29 -14.04
CA ASP A 315 1.74 -13.98 -14.71
C ASP A 315 0.41 -13.27 -14.41
N PHE A 316 -0.44 -13.88 -13.59
CA PHE A 316 -1.73 -13.33 -13.19
C PHE A 316 -1.55 -12.24 -12.12
N VAL A 317 -1.16 -11.04 -12.57
CA VAL A 317 -0.88 -9.87 -11.73
C VAL A 317 -1.62 -8.65 -12.24
N LEU A 318 -1.82 -7.64 -11.39
CA LEU A 318 -2.39 -6.36 -11.82
C LEU A 318 -1.50 -5.69 -12.86
N ALA A 319 -2.11 -5.21 -13.94
CA ALA A 319 -1.48 -4.30 -14.88
C ALA A 319 -1.29 -2.92 -14.22
N ASP A 320 -0.22 -2.22 -14.62
CA ASP A 320 0.02 -0.85 -14.18
C ASP A 320 -0.98 0.08 -14.90
N GLY A 321 -1.85 0.77 -14.15
CA GLY A 321 -2.86 1.65 -14.73
C GLY A 321 -3.87 2.21 -13.73
N HIS A 322 -4.78 3.06 -14.23
CA HIS A 322 -5.85 3.70 -13.48
C HIS A 322 -7.26 3.34 -14.02
N ARG A 323 -7.36 2.16 -14.64
CA ARG A 323 -8.61 1.66 -15.19
C ARG A 323 -9.48 1.06 -14.10
N SER A 324 -10.78 0.97 -14.38
CA SER A 324 -11.69 0.23 -13.51
C SER A 324 -11.37 -1.27 -13.59
N LEU A 325 -11.51 -1.98 -12.47
CA LEU A 325 -11.11 -3.38 -12.36
C LEU A 325 -12.34 -4.27 -12.24
N VAL A 326 -12.45 -5.25 -13.14
CA VAL A 326 -13.54 -6.24 -13.12
C VAL A 326 -12.96 -7.62 -12.85
N PHE A 327 -13.40 -8.23 -11.75
CA PHE A 327 -12.95 -9.53 -11.30
C PHE A 327 -14.04 -10.57 -11.49
N ALA A 328 -13.68 -11.75 -12.00
CA ALA A 328 -14.56 -12.91 -12.03
C ALA A 328 -13.87 -14.12 -11.39
N ALA A 329 -14.51 -14.69 -10.38
CA ALA A 329 -14.01 -15.85 -9.65
C ALA A 329 -15.00 -17.01 -9.73
N CYS A 330 -14.51 -18.24 -9.74
CA CYS A 330 -15.32 -19.44 -9.50
C CYS A 330 -14.74 -20.22 -8.33
N ASP A 331 -15.56 -20.50 -7.30
CA ASP A 331 -15.19 -21.26 -6.10
C ASP A 331 -13.86 -20.75 -5.49
N THR A 332 -12.82 -21.58 -5.41
CA THR A 332 -11.49 -21.22 -4.88
C THR A 332 -10.66 -20.32 -5.80
N GLY A 333 -11.12 -20.07 -7.04
CA GLY A 333 -10.65 -18.98 -7.90
C GLY A 333 -10.74 -17.61 -7.25
N PHE A 334 -11.49 -17.48 -6.16
CA PHE A 334 -11.48 -16.30 -5.32
C PHE A 334 -10.13 -16.02 -4.64
N ALA A 335 -9.26 -17.01 -4.43
CA ALA A 335 -7.95 -16.82 -3.79
C ALA A 335 -7.08 -15.75 -4.49
N PRO A 336 -6.65 -15.91 -5.76
CA PRO A 336 -5.82 -14.91 -6.42
C PRO A 336 -6.56 -13.59 -6.60
N ILE A 337 -7.88 -13.64 -6.84
CA ILE A 337 -8.73 -12.45 -6.98
C ILE A 337 -8.79 -11.63 -5.68
N LYS A 338 -8.90 -12.28 -4.52
CA LYS A 338 -8.83 -11.63 -3.22
C LYS A 338 -7.48 -10.93 -3.03
N SER A 339 -6.37 -11.57 -3.43
CA SER A 339 -5.04 -10.96 -3.36
C SER A 339 -4.97 -9.69 -4.21
N LEU A 340 -5.48 -9.74 -5.45
CA LEU A 340 -5.55 -8.60 -6.36
C LEU A 340 -6.44 -7.48 -5.81
N ILE A 341 -7.64 -7.79 -5.29
CA ILE A 341 -8.57 -6.81 -4.72
C ILE A 341 -7.96 -6.13 -3.50
N GLU A 342 -7.45 -6.90 -2.52
CA GLU A 342 -6.82 -6.31 -1.33
C GLU A 342 -5.63 -5.41 -1.69
N HIS A 343 -4.87 -5.79 -2.72
CA HIS A 343 -3.78 -4.97 -3.21
C HIS A 343 -4.29 -3.69 -3.89
N ALA A 344 -5.21 -3.79 -4.84
CA ALA A 344 -5.79 -2.63 -5.53
C ALA A 344 -6.43 -1.63 -4.54
N LEU A 345 -7.13 -2.13 -3.53
CA LEU A 345 -7.70 -1.31 -2.46
C LEU A 345 -6.64 -0.64 -1.58
N SER A 346 -5.51 -1.30 -1.33
CA SER A 346 -4.40 -0.69 -0.58
C SER A 346 -3.72 0.46 -1.34
N LEU A 347 -3.78 0.43 -2.67
CA LEU A 347 -3.19 1.44 -3.54
C LEU A 347 -4.11 2.64 -3.76
N ASP A 348 -5.42 2.46 -3.64
CA ASP A 348 -6.45 3.49 -3.93
C ASP A 348 -6.31 4.10 -5.34
N VAL A 349 -5.90 3.28 -6.32
CA VAL A 349 -5.61 3.70 -7.71
C VAL A 349 -6.73 3.39 -8.70
N ALA A 350 -7.66 2.49 -8.34
CA ALA A 350 -8.71 2.02 -9.23
C ALA A 350 -9.99 2.85 -9.01
N PRO A 351 -10.56 3.48 -10.06
CA PRO A 351 -11.78 4.28 -9.94
C PRO A 351 -13.00 3.49 -9.46
N SER A 352 -13.08 2.21 -9.85
CA SER A 352 -14.10 1.27 -9.41
C SER A 352 -13.58 -0.17 -9.45
N VAL A 353 -14.12 -1.01 -8.58
CA VAL A 353 -13.80 -2.42 -8.46
C VAL A 353 -15.09 -3.23 -8.39
N SER A 354 -15.30 -4.13 -9.37
CA SER A 354 -16.46 -5.01 -9.42
C SER A 354 -16.03 -6.47 -9.32
N LEU A 355 -16.68 -7.25 -8.45
CA LEU A 355 -16.44 -8.69 -8.29
C LEU A 355 -17.67 -9.52 -8.65
N PHE A 356 -17.53 -10.44 -9.59
CA PHE A 356 -18.52 -11.48 -9.88
C PHE A 356 -18.01 -12.83 -9.39
N TRP A 357 -18.67 -13.42 -8.41
CA TRP A 357 -18.21 -14.68 -7.82
C TRP A 357 -19.25 -15.80 -7.99
N LEU A 358 -18.90 -16.78 -8.81
CA LEU A 358 -19.67 -18.01 -9.00
C LEU A 358 -19.33 -19.05 -7.92
N ALA A 359 -20.36 -19.62 -7.31
CA ALA A 359 -20.26 -20.84 -6.51
C ALA A 359 -20.95 -21.99 -7.25
N THR A 360 -20.22 -23.08 -7.47
CA THR A 360 -20.78 -24.32 -8.04
C THR A 360 -21.33 -25.26 -6.98
N THR A 361 -20.93 -25.02 -5.72
CA THR A 361 -21.38 -25.76 -4.54
C THR A 361 -22.10 -24.84 -3.56
N SER A 362 -22.87 -25.41 -2.62
CA SER A 362 -23.60 -24.63 -1.61
C SER A 362 -22.69 -23.78 -0.71
N ASP A 363 -21.43 -24.17 -0.60
CA ASP A 363 -20.43 -23.56 0.28
C ASP A 363 -19.37 -22.76 -0.49
N GLY A 364 -19.55 -22.57 -1.81
CA GLY A 364 -18.55 -21.92 -2.67
C GLY A 364 -18.30 -20.45 -2.32
N HIS A 365 -19.27 -19.74 -1.73
CA HIS A 365 -19.12 -18.35 -1.26
C HIS A 365 -18.59 -18.25 0.18
N PHE A 366 -17.59 -19.07 0.52
CA PHE A 366 -17.04 -19.23 1.87
C PHE A 366 -16.49 -17.94 2.51
N CYS A 367 -16.24 -16.89 1.72
CA CYS A 367 -15.75 -15.57 2.16
C CYS A 367 -16.73 -14.43 1.86
N SER A 368 -18.02 -14.69 1.69
CA SER A 368 -19.04 -13.65 1.43
C SER A 368 -19.05 -12.52 2.47
N ASN A 369 -18.71 -12.81 3.73
CA ASN A 369 -18.57 -11.81 4.79
C ASN A 369 -17.48 -10.76 4.50
N GLN A 370 -16.39 -11.16 3.82
CA GLN A 370 -15.33 -10.24 3.42
C GLN A 370 -15.80 -9.29 2.31
N CYS A 371 -16.55 -9.81 1.34
CA CYS A 371 -17.12 -9.00 0.25
C CYS A 371 -18.08 -7.95 0.81
N ARG A 372 -18.94 -8.34 1.75
CA ARG A 372 -19.83 -7.40 2.46
C ARG A 372 -19.04 -6.33 3.22
N ALA A 373 -17.98 -6.73 3.95
CA ALA A 373 -17.16 -5.78 4.68
C ALA A 373 -16.45 -4.76 3.77
N TRP A 374 -16.01 -5.17 2.58
CA TRP A 374 -15.46 -4.24 1.59
C TRP A 374 -16.51 -3.29 1.05
N SER A 375 -17.68 -3.80 0.66
CA SER A 375 -18.77 -2.97 0.12
C SER A 375 -19.33 -1.97 1.15
N GLU A 376 -19.37 -2.34 2.43
CA GLU A 376 -19.78 -1.43 3.51
C GLU A 376 -18.72 -0.36 3.82
N ALA A 377 -17.45 -0.64 3.55
CA ALA A 377 -16.34 0.25 3.87
C ALA A 377 -15.91 1.16 2.70
N LEU A 378 -16.23 0.78 1.46
CA LEU A 378 -15.66 1.36 0.25
C LEU A 378 -16.75 1.56 -0.81
N ASP A 379 -17.04 2.83 -1.11
CA ASP A 379 -18.05 3.21 -2.11
C ASP A 379 -17.69 2.72 -3.52
N GLN A 380 -16.40 2.53 -3.81
CA GLN A 380 -15.90 2.08 -5.12
C GLN A 380 -15.93 0.56 -5.32
N PHE A 381 -16.40 -0.23 -4.34
CA PHE A 381 -16.42 -1.70 -4.41
C PHE A 381 -17.84 -2.26 -4.50
N GLU A 382 -18.12 -2.95 -5.60
CA GLU A 382 -19.36 -3.67 -5.84
C GLU A 382 -19.11 -5.16 -6.05
N TYR A 383 -20.08 -5.99 -5.65
CA TYR A 383 -19.97 -7.43 -5.87
C TYR A 383 -21.31 -8.10 -6.14
N GLU A 384 -21.28 -9.16 -6.94
CA GLU A 384 -22.40 -10.03 -7.23
C GLU A 384 -22.02 -11.49 -6.95
N LEU A 385 -22.84 -12.16 -6.14
CA LEU A 385 -22.67 -13.58 -5.83
C LEU A 385 -23.68 -14.38 -6.65
N VAL A 386 -23.17 -15.29 -7.49
CA VAL A 386 -23.97 -16.15 -8.35
C VAL A 386 -23.79 -17.59 -7.91
N SER A 387 -24.87 -18.37 -7.84
CA SER A 387 -24.82 -19.79 -7.50
C SER A 387 -25.42 -20.62 -8.62
N HIS A 388 -24.62 -21.49 -9.23
CA HIS A 388 -25.09 -22.39 -10.28
C HIS A 388 -24.23 -23.65 -10.33
N ALA A 389 -24.85 -24.83 -10.28
CA ALA A 389 -24.13 -26.10 -10.25
C ALA A 389 -23.28 -26.36 -11.52
N ASP A 390 -23.74 -25.87 -12.67
CA ASP A 390 -22.98 -25.89 -13.92
C ASP A 390 -22.21 -24.58 -14.09
N ALA A 391 -20.88 -24.67 -14.06
CA ALA A 391 -19.98 -23.53 -14.17
C ALA A 391 -20.09 -22.78 -15.50
N SER A 392 -20.37 -23.47 -16.61
CA SER A 392 -20.51 -22.84 -17.93
C SER A 392 -21.83 -22.09 -18.08
N VAL A 393 -22.88 -22.52 -17.39
CA VAL A 393 -24.14 -21.76 -17.33
C VAL A 393 -23.97 -20.55 -16.40
N GLY A 394 -23.34 -20.74 -15.24
CA GLY A 394 -23.04 -19.63 -14.32
C GLY A 394 -22.13 -18.57 -14.94
N ALA A 395 -21.12 -18.98 -15.72
CA ALA A 395 -20.25 -18.07 -16.48
C ALA A 395 -21.05 -17.18 -17.45
N ARG A 396 -22.01 -17.75 -18.18
CA ARG A 396 -22.89 -17.00 -19.09
C ARG A 396 -23.84 -16.07 -18.36
N GLN A 397 -24.33 -16.46 -17.17
CA GLN A 397 -25.13 -15.56 -16.33
C GLN A 397 -24.30 -14.36 -15.86
N ILE A 398 -23.06 -14.60 -15.42
CA ILE A 398 -22.12 -13.54 -15.05
C ILE A 398 -21.81 -12.65 -16.25
N ALA A 399 -21.52 -13.21 -17.42
CA ALA A 399 -21.25 -12.43 -18.63
C ALA A 399 -22.45 -11.57 -19.07
N GLN A 400 -23.67 -12.07 -18.88
CA GLN A 400 -24.90 -11.32 -19.12
C GLN A 400 -25.09 -10.20 -18.09
N ALA A 401 -24.86 -10.48 -16.81
CA ALA A 401 -24.87 -9.49 -15.74
C ALA A 401 -23.80 -8.41 -15.96
N MET A 402 -22.67 -8.80 -16.57
CA MET A 402 -21.61 -7.88 -16.95
C MET A 402 -22.04 -6.84 -18.03
N ARG A 403 -23.20 -6.93 -18.73
CA ARG A 403 -23.62 -6.02 -19.85
C ARG A 403 -24.84 -5.15 -19.46
N ALA A 404 -24.90 -3.83 -19.70
CA ALA A 404 -24.43 -3.05 -20.87
C ALA A 404 -23.55 -1.82 -20.57
N ASP A 405 -23.45 -1.33 -19.33
CA ASP A 405 -22.75 -0.07 -19.03
C ASP A 405 -21.22 -0.25 -18.82
N LEU A 406 -20.75 -1.46 -18.47
CA LEU A 406 -19.33 -1.75 -18.19
C LEU A 406 -18.46 -1.90 -19.46
N PHE A 407 -19.05 -2.03 -20.64
CA PHE A 407 -18.31 -2.22 -21.91
C PHE A 407 -17.95 -0.91 -22.62
N ASP A 408 -18.58 0.21 -22.23
CA ASP A 408 -18.20 1.55 -22.66
C ASP A 408 -17.10 2.17 -21.77
N ILE A 409 -16.77 1.50 -20.65
CA ILE A 409 -15.76 1.92 -19.68
C ILE A 409 -14.46 1.16 -19.97
N ASP A 410 -13.35 1.88 -20.05
CA ASP A 410 -12.01 1.30 -20.21
C ASP A 410 -11.63 0.53 -18.93
N CYS A 411 -11.92 -0.78 -18.93
CA CYS A 411 -11.74 -1.70 -17.80
C CYS A 411 -10.69 -2.76 -18.09
N ASP A 412 -10.03 -3.25 -17.04
CA ASP A 412 -9.20 -4.45 -17.09
C ASP A 412 -9.92 -5.61 -16.35
N PHE A 413 -9.94 -6.78 -16.98
CA PHE A 413 -10.67 -7.97 -16.56
C PHE A 413 -9.71 -9.04 -16.04
N TYR A 414 -10.03 -9.59 -14.87
CA TYR A 414 -9.22 -10.63 -14.21
C TYR A 414 -10.11 -11.82 -13.88
N LEU A 415 -9.87 -12.95 -14.56
CA LEU A 415 -10.71 -14.14 -14.48
C LEU A 415 -9.92 -15.28 -13.81
N ALA A 416 -10.47 -15.90 -12.76
CA ALA A 416 -9.84 -17.03 -12.08
C ALA A 416 -10.83 -18.15 -11.78
N GLY A 417 -10.51 -19.38 -12.21
CA GLY A 417 -11.38 -20.54 -12.03
C GLY A 417 -11.08 -21.67 -13.02
N PRO A 418 -11.95 -22.69 -13.06
CA PRO A 418 -11.74 -23.84 -13.93
C PRO A 418 -12.07 -23.51 -15.39
N PRO A 419 -11.56 -24.28 -16.37
CA PRO A 419 -11.71 -23.99 -17.80
C PRO A 419 -13.18 -23.84 -18.25
N GLU A 420 -14.10 -24.60 -17.69
CA GLU A 420 -15.53 -24.55 -17.98
C GLU A 420 -16.19 -23.23 -17.56
N PHE A 421 -15.62 -22.51 -16.59
CA PHE A 421 -16.03 -21.16 -16.21
C PHE A 421 -15.36 -20.10 -17.08
N ILE A 422 -14.05 -20.25 -17.29
CA ILE A 422 -13.22 -19.24 -17.96
C ILE A 422 -13.53 -19.15 -19.46
N ASN A 423 -13.65 -20.28 -20.16
CA ASN A 423 -13.76 -20.29 -21.61
C ASN A 423 -15.01 -19.54 -22.13
N PRO A 424 -16.23 -19.77 -21.60
CA PRO A 424 -17.41 -19.03 -22.04
C PRO A 424 -17.29 -17.54 -21.76
N LEU A 425 -16.80 -17.16 -20.57
CA LEU A 425 -16.66 -15.77 -20.16
C LEU A 425 -15.65 -15.02 -21.04
N HIS A 426 -14.50 -15.64 -21.30
CA HIS A 426 -13.48 -15.08 -22.19
C HIS A 426 -14.01 -14.91 -23.62
N GLU A 427 -14.75 -15.89 -24.17
CA GLU A 427 -15.37 -15.78 -25.49
C GLU A 427 -16.36 -14.62 -25.56
N GLU A 428 -17.21 -14.47 -24.53
CA GLU A 428 -18.15 -13.36 -24.43
C GLU A 428 -17.43 -12.00 -24.37
N LEU A 429 -16.40 -11.84 -23.54
CA LEU A 429 -15.62 -10.59 -23.46
C LEU A 429 -14.94 -10.25 -24.80
N ARG A 430 -14.36 -11.25 -25.47
CA ARG A 430 -13.72 -11.05 -26.79
C ARG A 430 -14.75 -10.69 -27.87
N SER A 431 -15.93 -11.30 -27.84
CA SER A 431 -17.04 -10.94 -28.75
C SER A 431 -17.61 -9.53 -28.49
N ALA A 432 -17.44 -9.00 -27.28
CA ALA A 432 -17.74 -7.60 -26.95
C ALA A 432 -16.75 -6.59 -27.57
N GLY A 433 -15.58 -7.04 -27.99
CA GLY A 433 -14.49 -6.16 -28.44
C GLY A 433 -13.45 -5.83 -27.37
N VAL A 434 -13.47 -6.44 -26.18
CA VAL A 434 -12.43 -6.24 -25.15
C VAL A 434 -11.07 -6.72 -25.69
N ALA A 435 -10.03 -5.88 -25.58
CA ALA A 435 -8.70 -6.22 -26.08
C ALA A 435 -8.06 -7.35 -25.26
N ALA A 436 -7.27 -8.21 -25.90
CA ALA A 436 -6.65 -9.35 -25.22
C ALA A 436 -5.69 -8.91 -24.09
N ALA A 437 -5.05 -7.75 -24.25
CA ALA A 437 -4.19 -7.16 -23.22
C ALA A 437 -4.94 -6.69 -21.95
N GLN A 438 -6.28 -6.57 -22.02
CA GLN A 438 -7.14 -6.18 -20.90
C GLN A 438 -7.74 -7.39 -20.20
N ILE A 439 -7.40 -8.62 -20.61
CA ILE A 439 -7.96 -9.84 -20.01
C ILE A 439 -6.82 -10.70 -19.47
N ALA A 440 -6.73 -10.77 -18.15
CA ALA A 440 -5.84 -11.69 -17.45
C ALA A 440 -6.63 -12.93 -17.02
N ILE A 441 -6.02 -14.11 -17.14
CA ILE A 441 -6.66 -15.40 -16.86
C ILE A 441 -5.75 -16.24 -15.96
N GLN A 442 -6.33 -16.81 -14.90
CA GLN A 442 -5.73 -17.85 -14.07
C GLN A 442 -6.60 -19.12 -14.13
N LEU A 443 -6.06 -20.19 -14.72
CA LEU A 443 -6.69 -21.51 -14.67
C LEU A 443 -6.30 -22.21 -13.37
N LEU A 444 -7.25 -22.93 -12.77
CA LEU A 444 -7.08 -23.72 -11.55
C LEU A 444 -7.44 -25.18 -11.76
#